data_AF-A0A8C6ZR56-F1
#
_entry.id   AF-A0A8C6ZR56-F1
#
_cell.length_a   1.000
_cell.length_b   1.000
_cell.length_c   1.000
_cell.angle_alpha   90.00
_cell.angle_beta   90.00
_cell.angle_gamma   90.00
#
_symmetry.space_group_name_H-M   'P 1'
#
loop_
_entity.id
_entity.type
_entity.pdbx_description
1 polymer ?
#
loop_
_entity_poly.entity_id
_entity_poly.type
_entity_poly.pdbx_seq_one_letter_code
_entity_poly.pdbx_strand_id
1 'polypeptide(L)'
;MRLNLGEEVPVVIHRDNIISDYNQIIDYMEKNFTGENVTQLIPEPGSLLHSRVLQYRELLDSLPMDAYTHGCILHPELTTDSMIPKYATAEIRRHLANASTELMKLDHEDEPQLTEPYLSKQKKLMAKILEHDNVNYLKKILGDLAMVLDQIEAELEKRKLEYQGQKCELWLCGCVFTLADVLLGATLHRLKFLGLSKKYWEDGSRPNLQSFFDRIQKRFAFRKVLGDIHTTLLSAVVPNAFRLVKRKPPSFFGASFLMGSLGGMGYFAYWYLKKKYI
;
A
#
# COMPACT_ATOMS: atom_id res chain seq x y z
N MET A 1 15.23 -7.63 21.19
CA MET A 1 13.91 -8.28 21.28
C MET A 1 13.47 -8.62 19.86
N ARG A 2 13.31 -9.91 19.53
CA ARG A 2 12.91 -10.36 18.18
C ARG A 2 11.39 -10.19 18.09
N LEU A 3 10.93 -9.17 17.35
CA LEU A 3 9.51 -8.78 17.29
C LEU A 3 8.66 -9.73 16.43
N ASN A 4 9.27 -10.44 15.47
CA ASN A 4 8.59 -11.45 14.66
C ASN A 4 9.57 -12.58 14.33
N LEU A 5 9.17 -13.82 14.61
CA LEU A 5 9.92 -15.02 14.24
C LEU A 5 9.85 -15.32 12.74
N GLY A 6 8.77 -14.89 12.07
CA GLY A 6 8.58 -15.02 10.62
C GLY A 6 9.28 -13.95 9.78
N GLU A 7 9.84 -12.91 10.39
CA GLU A 7 10.63 -11.83 9.72
C GLU A 7 9.91 -11.09 8.59
N GLU A 8 8.60 -11.14 8.64
CA GLU A 8 7.68 -10.52 7.71
C GLU A 8 6.93 -9.38 8.41
N VAL A 9 6.39 -8.47 7.60
CA VAL A 9 5.62 -7.31 8.05
C VAL A 9 4.25 -7.37 7.37
N PRO A 10 3.18 -6.84 7.98
CA PRO A 10 3.14 -6.08 9.24
C PRO A 10 3.16 -6.95 10.51
N VAL A 11 3.48 -6.30 11.64
CA VAL A 11 3.43 -6.84 13.01
C VAL A 11 2.74 -5.81 13.90
N VAL A 12 1.77 -6.25 14.70
CA VAL A 12 1.10 -5.44 15.72
C VAL A 12 1.44 -5.98 17.10
N ILE A 13 1.78 -5.06 18.00
CA ILE A 13 1.97 -5.35 19.41
C ILE A 13 0.83 -4.66 20.16
N HIS A 14 0.01 -5.44 20.85
CA HIS A 14 -1.05 -4.92 21.70
C HIS A 14 -0.97 -5.61 23.07
N ARG A 15 -0.50 -4.86 24.07
CA ARG A 15 -0.13 -5.38 25.40
C ARG A 15 0.93 -6.48 25.27
N ASP A 16 0.66 -7.67 25.79
CA ASP A 16 1.56 -8.82 25.73
C ASP A 16 1.39 -9.66 24.44
N ASN A 17 0.43 -9.29 23.57
CA ASN A 17 0.19 -10.00 22.33
C ASN A 17 1.03 -9.41 21.19
N ILE A 18 1.74 -10.31 20.49
CA ILE A 18 2.47 -10.01 19.26
C ILE A 18 1.76 -10.77 18.14
N ILE A 19 1.14 -10.05 17.21
CA ILE A 19 0.42 -10.60 16.07
C ILE A 19 1.17 -10.23 14.80
N SER A 20 1.59 -11.24 14.05
CA SER A 20 2.18 -11.10 12.72
C SER A 20 1.18 -11.56 11.66
N ASP A 21 1.37 -11.15 10.41
CA ASP A 21 0.46 -11.38 9.28
C ASP A 21 -0.77 -10.45 9.27
N TYR A 22 -1.03 -9.82 8.12
CA TYR A 22 -2.06 -8.78 8.03
C TYR A 22 -3.47 -9.35 8.22
N ASN A 23 -3.74 -10.58 7.79
CA ASN A 23 -5.04 -11.21 7.97
C ASN A 23 -5.29 -11.48 9.46
N GLN A 24 -4.30 -12.04 10.15
CA GLN A 24 -4.38 -12.27 11.59
C GLN A 24 -4.51 -10.96 12.38
N ILE A 25 -3.84 -9.89 11.94
CA ILE A 25 -3.96 -8.57 12.55
C ILE A 25 -5.39 -8.04 12.40
N ILE A 26 -5.98 -8.11 11.20
CA ILE A 26 -7.36 -7.67 10.97
C ILE A 26 -8.33 -8.46 11.84
N ASP A 27 -8.20 -9.79 11.87
CA ASP A 27 -9.07 -10.65 12.68
C ASP A 27 -8.91 -10.38 14.18
N TYR A 28 -7.68 -10.11 14.63
CA TYR A 28 -7.41 -9.69 16.00
C TYR A 28 -8.05 -8.34 16.30
N MET A 29 -8.00 -7.37 15.39
CA MET A 29 -8.59 -6.06 15.59
C MET A 29 -10.13 -6.15 15.70
N GLU A 30 -10.78 -6.85 14.77
CA GLU A 30 -12.24 -7.03 14.80
C GLU A 30 -12.70 -7.76 16.07
N LYS A 31 -11.96 -8.78 16.52
CA LYS A 31 -12.32 -9.56 17.71
C LYS A 31 -12.14 -8.80 19.02
N ASN A 32 -11.09 -7.98 19.14
CA ASN A 32 -10.69 -7.39 20.43
C ASN A 32 -11.17 -5.95 20.64
N PHE A 33 -11.52 -5.24 19.57
CA PHE A 33 -12.01 -3.87 19.66
C PHE A 33 -13.51 -3.84 19.36
N THR A 34 -14.31 -4.07 20.39
CA THR A 34 -15.78 -4.05 20.33
C THR A 34 -16.34 -2.96 21.23
N GLY A 35 -17.42 -2.30 20.83
CA GLY A 35 -18.13 -1.32 21.65
C GLY A 35 -18.92 -0.31 20.82
N GLU A 36 -19.77 0.49 21.47
CA GLU A 36 -20.67 1.44 20.78
C GLU A 36 -19.93 2.46 19.90
N ASN A 37 -18.69 2.80 20.27
CA ASN A 37 -17.86 3.75 19.53
C ASN A 37 -16.94 3.11 18.48
N VAL A 38 -16.97 1.77 18.32
CA VAL A 38 -16.10 1.04 17.38
C VAL A 38 -16.96 0.37 16.33
N THR A 39 -16.88 0.86 15.09
CA THR A 39 -17.56 0.26 13.95
C THR A 39 -16.93 -1.10 13.62
N GLN A 40 -17.76 -2.14 13.60
CA GLN A 40 -17.37 -3.47 13.13
C GLN A 40 -17.37 -3.50 11.60
N LEU A 41 -16.30 -4.00 10.99
CA LEU A 41 -16.17 -4.13 9.53
C LEU A 41 -16.55 -5.53 9.04
N ILE A 42 -16.52 -6.52 9.94
CA ILE A 42 -17.03 -7.87 9.69
C ILE A 42 -18.43 -7.98 10.31
N PRO A 43 -19.49 -8.21 9.49
CA PRO A 43 -20.85 -8.40 10.01
C PRO A 43 -20.99 -9.65 10.88
N GLU A 44 -22.10 -9.75 11.62
CA GLU A 44 -22.34 -10.89 12.50
C GLU A 44 -22.35 -12.24 11.73
N PRO A 45 -21.70 -13.29 12.30
CA PRO A 45 -21.71 -14.63 11.73
C PRO A 45 -23.14 -15.15 11.50
N GLY A 46 -23.37 -15.77 10.36
CA GLY A 46 -24.67 -16.32 9.97
C GLY A 46 -25.56 -15.34 9.19
N SER A 47 -25.23 -14.05 9.13
CA SER A 47 -25.91 -13.12 8.23
C SER A 47 -25.52 -13.33 6.76
N LEU A 48 -26.43 -13.04 5.83
CA LEU A 48 -26.12 -13.07 4.40
C LEU A 48 -24.97 -12.12 4.04
N LEU A 49 -24.90 -10.97 4.72
CA LEU A 49 -23.84 -9.98 4.52
C LEU A 49 -22.47 -10.53 4.94
N HIS A 50 -22.39 -11.26 6.06
CA HIS A 50 -21.16 -11.89 6.52
C HIS A 50 -20.59 -12.87 5.48
N SER A 51 -21.42 -13.77 4.95
CA SER A 51 -20.98 -14.74 3.93
C SER A 51 -20.44 -14.05 2.68
N ARG A 52 -21.07 -12.95 2.26
CA ARG A 52 -20.61 -12.15 1.11
C ARG A 52 -19.28 -11.45 1.39
N VAL A 53 -19.12 -10.87 2.58
CA VAL A 53 -17.87 -10.21 2.99
C VAL A 53 -16.71 -11.20 2.99
N LEU A 54 -16.91 -12.42 3.53
CA LEU A 54 -15.87 -13.44 3.54
C LEU A 54 -15.52 -13.92 2.13
N GLN A 55 -16.52 -14.11 1.26
CA GLN A 55 -16.28 -14.48 -0.14
C GLN A 55 -15.39 -13.46 -0.86
N TYR A 56 -15.68 -12.17 -0.73
CA TYR A 56 -14.89 -11.13 -1.37
C TYR A 56 -13.54 -10.90 -0.71
N ARG A 57 -13.43 -11.14 0.60
CA ARG A 57 -12.13 -11.18 1.28
C ARG A 57 -11.23 -12.25 0.66
N GLU A 58 -11.70 -13.49 0.57
CA GLU A 58 -10.93 -14.59 -0.01
C GLU A 58 -10.53 -14.31 -1.47
N LEU A 59 -11.47 -13.79 -2.26
CA LEU A 59 -11.21 -13.42 -3.65
C LEU A 59 -10.11 -12.36 -3.75
N LEU A 60 -10.17 -11.31 -2.94
CA LEU A 60 -9.21 -10.20 -2.98
C LEU A 60 -7.85 -10.60 -2.40
N ASP A 61 -7.81 -11.41 -1.35
CA ASP A 61 -6.58 -11.92 -0.74
C ASP A 61 -5.85 -12.91 -1.66
N SER A 62 -6.57 -13.58 -2.57
CA SER A 62 -5.96 -14.47 -3.57
C SER A 62 -5.15 -13.74 -4.65
N LEU A 63 -5.33 -12.42 -4.80
CA LEU A 63 -4.64 -11.63 -5.82
C LEU A 63 -3.14 -11.52 -5.47
N PRO A 64 -2.23 -11.88 -6.39
CA PRO A 64 -0.79 -11.84 -6.17
C PRO A 64 -0.24 -10.41 -6.28
N MET A 65 -0.60 -9.53 -5.33
CA MET A 65 -0.22 -8.11 -5.32
C MET A 65 1.30 -7.87 -5.34
N ASP A 66 2.07 -8.78 -4.75
CA ASP A 66 3.54 -8.80 -4.82
C ASP A 66 4.03 -9.01 -6.26
N ALA A 67 3.41 -9.94 -6.99
CA ALA A 67 3.79 -10.25 -8.37
C ALA A 67 3.45 -9.09 -9.30
N TYR A 68 2.28 -8.46 -9.12
CA TYR A 68 1.95 -7.23 -9.84
C TYR A 68 2.94 -6.11 -9.54
N THR A 69 3.29 -5.93 -8.27
CA THR A 69 4.19 -4.84 -7.86
C THR A 69 5.57 -5.02 -8.46
N HIS A 70 6.21 -6.18 -8.29
CA HIS A 70 7.54 -6.43 -8.85
C HIS A 70 7.49 -6.48 -10.39
N GLY A 71 6.53 -7.21 -10.96
CA GLY A 71 6.38 -7.38 -12.39
C GLY A 71 6.20 -6.05 -13.11
N CYS A 72 5.33 -5.15 -12.63
CA CYS A 72 5.13 -3.83 -13.22
C CYS A 72 6.34 -2.89 -13.08
N ILE A 73 7.18 -3.08 -12.06
CA ILE A 73 8.44 -2.33 -11.90
C ILE A 73 9.51 -2.84 -12.89
N LEU A 74 9.55 -4.14 -13.11
CA LEU A 74 10.46 -4.79 -14.06
C LEU A 74 10.01 -4.54 -15.51
N HIS A 75 8.70 -4.50 -15.77
CA HIS A 75 8.07 -4.36 -17.09
C HIS A 75 7.14 -3.13 -17.19
N PRO A 76 7.69 -1.90 -17.15
CA PRO A 76 6.92 -0.66 -17.21
C PRO A 76 6.16 -0.49 -18.52
N GLU A 77 6.56 -1.19 -19.60
CA GLU A 77 5.83 -1.24 -20.87
C GLU A 77 4.42 -1.83 -20.74
N LEU A 78 4.12 -2.52 -19.64
CA LEU A 78 2.79 -3.04 -19.32
C LEU A 78 1.93 -2.06 -18.52
N THR A 79 2.46 -0.89 -18.18
CA THR A 79 1.81 0.13 -17.33
C THR A 79 1.69 1.47 -18.05
N THR A 80 0.69 2.26 -17.67
CA THR A 80 0.47 3.61 -18.19
C THR A 80 0.27 4.58 -17.03
N ASP A 81 1.00 5.69 -17.03
CA ASP A 81 0.94 6.72 -15.99
C ASP A 81 1.16 6.18 -14.56
N SER A 82 2.14 5.28 -14.43
CA SER A 82 2.58 4.82 -13.12
C SER A 82 2.98 6.00 -12.23
N MET A 83 2.52 5.98 -10.98
CA MET A 83 2.90 6.98 -9.98
C MET A 83 4.31 6.73 -9.42
N ILE A 84 4.96 5.65 -9.84
CA ILE A 84 6.36 5.36 -9.51
C ILE A 84 7.26 6.33 -10.29
N PRO A 85 8.05 7.20 -9.61
CA PRO A 85 8.95 8.11 -10.28
C PRO A 85 10.01 7.34 -11.07
N LYS A 86 10.30 7.80 -12.29
CA LYS A 86 11.25 7.15 -13.20
C LYS A 86 12.63 6.90 -12.58
N TYR A 87 13.11 7.82 -11.73
CA TYR A 87 14.37 7.67 -11.01
C TYR A 87 14.32 6.54 -9.96
N ALA A 88 13.17 6.35 -9.32
CA ALA A 88 12.94 5.29 -8.35
C ALA A 88 12.86 3.93 -9.04
N THR A 89 12.32 3.85 -10.26
CA THR A 89 12.28 2.60 -11.03
C THR A 89 13.69 2.02 -11.25
N ALA A 90 14.64 2.86 -11.67
CA ALA A 90 16.03 2.42 -11.86
C ALA A 90 16.68 1.98 -10.53
N GLU A 91 16.42 2.71 -9.45
CA GLU A 91 16.97 2.38 -8.13
C GLU A 91 16.33 1.13 -7.53
N ILE A 92 15.01 0.94 -7.69
CA ILE A 92 14.31 -0.27 -7.25
C ILE A 92 14.79 -1.46 -8.08
N ARG A 93 14.93 -1.34 -9.40
CA ARG A 93 15.53 -2.39 -10.24
C ARG A 93 16.95 -2.74 -9.80
N ARG A 94 17.77 -1.72 -9.53
CA ARG A 94 19.13 -1.88 -9.01
C ARG A 94 19.12 -2.58 -7.66
N HIS A 95 18.21 -2.22 -6.76
CA HIS A 95 18.04 -2.89 -5.46
C HIS A 95 17.56 -4.32 -5.62
N LEU A 96 16.62 -4.60 -6.51
CA LEU A 96 16.14 -5.96 -6.79
C LEU A 96 17.28 -6.83 -7.33
N ALA A 97 18.07 -6.31 -8.27
CA ALA A 97 19.23 -6.99 -8.84
C ALA A 97 20.38 -7.19 -7.81
N ASN A 98 20.62 -6.20 -6.96
CA ASN A 98 21.72 -6.21 -5.98
C ASN A 98 21.29 -6.65 -4.58
N ALA A 99 20.02 -7.02 -4.37
CA ALA A 99 19.49 -7.38 -3.05
C ALA A 99 20.28 -8.52 -2.42
N SER A 100 20.80 -9.43 -3.24
CA SER A 100 21.66 -10.51 -2.77
C SER A 100 22.94 -9.98 -2.16
N THR A 101 23.69 -9.18 -2.92
CA THR A 101 24.96 -8.62 -2.52
C THR A 101 24.84 -7.65 -1.34
N GLU A 102 23.76 -6.86 -1.27
CA GLU A 102 23.54 -5.93 -0.15
C GLU A 102 23.14 -6.67 1.15
N LEU A 103 22.35 -7.74 1.06
CA LEU A 103 22.07 -8.59 2.23
C LEU A 103 23.33 -9.31 2.74
N MET A 104 24.24 -9.73 1.84
CA MET A 104 25.54 -10.30 2.23
C MET A 104 26.44 -9.29 2.94
N LYS A 105 26.37 -8.01 2.60
CA LYS A 105 27.13 -6.97 3.32
C LYS A 105 26.58 -6.73 4.74
N LEU A 106 25.26 -6.81 4.90
CA LEU A 106 24.60 -6.68 6.21
C LEU A 106 24.86 -7.88 7.11
N ASP A 107 25.10 -9.06 6.53
CA ASP A 107 25.53 -10.27 7.22
C ASP A 107 26.90 -10.14 7.93
N HIS A 108 27.70 -9.14 7.54
CA HIS A 108 29.02 -8.89 8.11
C HIS A 108 29.05 -7.77 9.16
N GLU A 109 27.91 -7.12 9.45
CA GLU A 109 27.78 -6.08 10.47
C GLU A 109 27.19 -6.71 11.78
N ASP A 110 28.08 -7.22 12.63
CA ASP A 110 27.95 -7.44 14.10
C ASP A 110 26.82 -8.32 14.71
N GLU A 111 25.93 -8.97 13.95
CA GLU A 111 24.89 -9.86 14.51
C GLU A 111 24.80 -11.26 13.84
N PRO A 112 25.64 -12.25 14.25
CA PRO A 112 25.68 -13.59 13.64
C PRO A 112 24.37 -14.39 13.77
N GLN A 113 23.48 -14.00 14.69
CA GLN A 113 22.16 -14.60 14.87
C GLN A 113 21.15 -14.25 13.75
N LEU A 114 21.45 -13.25 12.92
CA LEU A 114 20.59 -12.79 11.83
C LEU A 114 21.04 -13.30 10.45
N THR A 115 22.21 -13.93 10.37
CA THR A 115 22.81 -14.47 9.13
C THR A 115 21.89 -15.42 8.37
N GLU A 116 21.51 -16.52 9.00
CA GLU A 116 20.65 -17.53 8.39
C GLU A 116 19.30 -16.95 7.95
N PRO A 117 18.60 -16.14 8.77
CA PRO A 117 17.37 -15.51 8.34
C PRO A 117 17.52 -14.51 7.19
N TYR A 118 18.58 -13.69 7.15
CA TYR A 118 18.87 -12.82 6.01
C TYR A 118 19.12 -13.63 4.72
N LEU A 119 19.86 -14.73 4.80
CA LEU A 119 20.10 -15.63 3.67
C LEU A 119 18.81 -16.32 3.20
N SER A 120 17.93 -16.72 4.13
CA SER A 120 16.62 -17.27 3.80
C SER A 120 15.73 -16.26 3.08
N LYS A 121 15.67 -15.03 3.61
CA LYS A 121 14.92 -13.91 3.00
C LYS A 121 15.45 -13.55 1.62
N GLN A 122 16.77 -13.57 1.45
CA GLN A 122 17.43 -13.36 0.16
C GLN A 122 17.00 -14.40 -0.87
N LYS A 123 17.09 -15.70 -0.54
CA LYS A 123 16.70 -16.78 -1.45
C LYS A 123 15.23 -16.68 -1.86
N LYS A 124 14.33 -16.43 -0.89
CA LYS A 124 12.90 -16.23 -1.16
C LYS A 124 12.65 -15.03 -2.09
N LEU A 125 13.32 -13.91 -1.85
CA LEU A 125 13.18 -12.71 -2.67
C LEU A 125 13.69 -12.95 -4.10
N MET A 126 14.85 -13.59 -4.27
CA MET A 126 15.42 -13.90 -5.57
C MET A 126 14.51 -14.85 -6.38
N ALA A 127 13.97 -15.89 -5.74
CA ALA A 127 13.02 -16.78 -6.38
C ALA A 127 11.76 -16.03 -6.85
N LYS A 128 11.17 -15.18 -5.99
CA LYS A 128 10.01 -14.35 -6.35
C LYS A 128 10.33 -13.40 -7.52
N ILE A 129 11.48 -12.73 -7.50
CA ILE A 129 11.87 -11.80 -8.58
C ILE A 129 12.01 -12.53 -9.91
N LEU A 130 12.69 -13.68 -9.92
CA LEU A 130 12.88 -14.48 -11.14
C LEU A 130 11.54 -14.95 -11.72
N GLU A 131 10.60 -15.34 -10.86
CA GLU A 131 9.25 -15.70 -11.28
C GLU A 131 8.50 -14.49 -11.86
N HIS A 132 8.62 -13.32 -11.22
CA HIS A 132 7.92 -12.10 -11.62
C HIS A 132 8.51 -11.40 -12.87
N ASP A 133 9.76 -11.70 -13.25
CA ASP A 133 10.42 -11.21 -14.48
C ASP A 133 9.93 -11.94 -15.75
N ASN A 134 9.16 -13.03 -15.58
CA ASN A 134 8.56 -13.71 -16.71
C ASN A 134 7.35 -12.93 -17.23
N VAL A 135 7.55 -12.19 -18.32
CA VAL A 135 6.49 -11.40 -18.99
C VAL A 135 5.24 -12.22 -19.33
N ASN A 136 5.40 -13.49 -19.73
CA ASN A 136 4.24 -14.34 -20.09
C ASN A 136 3.42 -14.70 -18.85
N TYR A 137 4.11 -15.03 -17.74
CA TYR A 137 3.46 -15.25 -16.46
C TYR A 137 2.75 -13.97 -15.99
N LEU A 138 3.43 -12.83 -16.05
CA LEU A 138 2.87 -11.54 -15.67
C LEU A 138 1.63 -11.18 -16.49
N LYS A 139 1.66 -11.37 -17.81
CA LYS A 139 0.49 -11.17 -18.69
C LYS A 139 -0.67 -12.09 -18.30
N LYS A 140 -0.40 -13.34 -17.93
CA LYS A 140 -1.41 -14.29 -17.46
C LYS A 140 -2.09 -13.79 -16.19
N ILE A 141 -1.32 -13.50 -15.13
CA ILE A 141 -1.89 -13.06 -13.84
C ILE A 141 -2.59 -11.68 -13.94
N LEU A 142 -2.18 -10.83 -14.88
CA LEU A 142 -2.86 -9.57 -15.22
C LEU A 142 -4.15 -9.80 -16.01
N GLY A 143 -4.25 -10.89 -16.78
CA GLY A 143 -5.49 -11.36 -17.38
C GLY A 143 -6.45 -11.89 -16.33
N ASP A 144 -5.95 -12.70 -15.40
CA ASP A 144 -6.75 -13.21 -14.27
C ASP A 144 -7.29 -12.06 -13.40
N LEU A 145 -6.48 -11.01 -13.19
CA LEU A 145 -6.93 -9.76 -12.55
C LEU A 145 -8.12 -9.13 -13.29
N ALA A 146 -8.10 -9.07 -14.63
CA ALA A 146 -9.21 -8.52 -15.40
C ALA A 146 -10.52 -9.27 -15.10
N MET A 147 -10.45 -10.61 -15.06
CA MET A 147 -11.59 -11.46 -14.76
C MET A 147 -12.15 -11.22 -13.35
N VAL A 148 -11.27 -11.06 -12.36
CA VAL A 148 -11.69 -10.72 -10.99
C VAL A 148 -12.36 -9.34 -10.94
N LEU A 149 -11.81 -8.35 -11.65
CA LEU A 149 -12.41 -7.02 -11.71
C LEU A 149 -13.75 -7.01 -12.46
N ASP A 150 -13.93 -7.86 -13.48
CA ASP A 150 -15.22 -8.07 -14.16
C ASP A 150 -16.27 -8.67 -13.22
N GLN A 151 -15.87 -9.65 -12.41
CA GLN A 151 -16.74 -10.22 -11.39
C GLN A 151 -17.17 -9.18 -10.36
N ILE A 152 -16.25 -8.31 -9.93
CA ILE A 152 -16.54 -7.22 -8.99
C ILE A 152 -17.45 -6.17 -9.62
N GLU A 153 -17.20 -5.76 -10.86
CA GLU A 153 -18.05 -4.82 -11.61
C GLU A 153 -19.49 -5.35 -11.72
N ALA A 154 -19.65 -6.63 -12.11
CA ALA A 154 -20.96 -7.28 -12.19
C ALA A 154 -21.68 -7.29 -10.83
N GLU A 155 -20.96 -7.52 -9.74
CA GLU A 155 -21.56 -7.50 -8.40
C GLU A 155 -21.95 -6.09 -7.96
N LEU A 156 -21.14 -5.07 -8.29
CA LEU A 156 -21.48 -3.67 -8.02
C LEU A 156 -22.72 -3.22 -8.79
N GLU A 157 -22.86 -3.62 -10.06
CA GLU A 157 -24.08 -3.37 -10.84
C GLU A 157 -25.29 -4.11 -10.23
N LYS A 158 -25.12 -5.37 -9.84
CA LYS A 158 -26.17 -6.14 -9.14
C LYS A 158 -26.64 -5.43 -7.87
N ARG A 159 -25.71 -4.87 -7.07
CA ARG A 159 -26.07 -4.07 -5.87
C ARG A 159 -26.83 -2.82 -6.22
N LYS A 160 -26.40 -2.11 -7.24
CA LYS A 160 -27.07 -0.90 -7.70
C LYS A 160 -28.51 -1.16 -8.13
N LEU A 161 -28.77 -2.29 -8.79
CA LEU A 161 -30.12 -2.71 -9.15
C LEU A 161 -30.94 -3.15 -7.91
N GLU A 162 -30.35 -3.96 -7.03
CA GLU A 162 -31.01 -4.46 -5.82
C GLU A 162 -31.49 -3.34 -4.88
N TYR A 163 -30.72 -2.25 -4.79
CA TYR A 163 -31.01 -1.11 -3.93
C TYR A 163 -31.52 0.12 -4.71
N GLN A 164 -31.95 -0.07 -5.95
CA GLN A 164 -32.46 1.03 -6.77
C GLN A 164 -33.67 1.69 -6.08
N GLY A 165 -33.60 3.01 -5.92
CA GLY A 165 -34.65 3.79 -5.24
C GLY A 165 -34.49 3.91 -3.72
N GLN A 166 -33.53 3.22 -3.10
CA GLN A 166 -33.20 3.42 -1.69
C GLN A 166 -32.17 4.55 -1.52
N LYS A 167 -32.36 5.39 -0.50
CA LYS A 167 -31.36 6.40 -0.11
C LYS A 167 -30.29 5.75 0.76
N CYS A 168 -29.37 5.02 0.13
CA CYS A 168 -28.19 4.49 0.82
C CYS A 168 -26.93 4.62 -0.04
N GLU A 169 -25.77 4.63 0.62
CA GLU A 169 -24.46 4.62 -0.06
C GLU A 169 -24.06 3.17 -0.36
N LEU A 170 -23.91 2.81 -1.63
CA LEU A 170 -23.81 1.41 -2.08
C LEU A 170 -22.39 0.86 -2.18
N TRP A 171 -21.95 0.11 -1.19
CA TRP A 171 -20.65 -0.59 -1.14
C TRP A 171 -20.69 -1.97 -1.80
N LEU A 172 -19.54 -2.67 -1.86
CA LEU A 172 -19.39 -3.96 -2.54
C LEU A 172 -20.40 -4.99 -2.00
N CYS A 173 -20.55 -5.02 -0.68
CA CYS A 173 -21.42 -5.97 -0.01
C CYS A 173 -22.85 -5.45 0.25
N GLY A 174 -23.14 -4.16 0.08
CA GLY A 174 -24.48 -3.58 0.32
C GLY A 174 -24.42 -2.13 0.80
N CYS A 175 -25.41 -1.67 1.56
CA CYS A 175 -25.42 -0.28 2.07
C CYS A 175 -24.45 -0.02 3.25
N VAL A 176 -23.84 -1.07 3.79
CA VAL A 176 -22.92 -0.98 4.93
C VAL A 176 -21.47 -1.12 4.42
N PHE A 177 -20.58 -0.27 4.94
CA PHE A 177 -19.16 -0.34 4.65
C PHE A 177 -18.51 -1.47 5.46
N THR A 178 -17.78 -2.36 4.79
CA THR A 178 -17.27 -3.60 5.36
C THR A 178 -15.78 -3.80 5.07
N LEU A 179 -15.20 -4.87 5.63
CA LEU A 179 -13.81 -5.26 5.37
C LEU A 179 -13.54 -5.48 3.87
N ALA A 180 -14.49 -6.06 3.14
CA ALA A 180 -14.34 -6.29 1.70
C ALA A 180 -14.13 -4.96 0.94
N ASP A 181 -14.74 -3.87 1.39
CA ASP A 181 -14.56 -2.54 0.81
C ASP A 181 -13.18 -1.96 1.11
N VAL A 182 -12.66 -2.20 2.32
CA VAL A 182 -11.29 -1.81 2.71
C VAL A 182 -10.27 -2.51 1.83
N LEU A 183 -10.40 -3.83 1.67
CA LEU A 183 -9.50 -4.65 0.85
C LEU A 183 -9.58 -4.22 -0.62
N LEU A 184 -10.78 -4.06 -1.17
CA LEU A 184 -10.95 -3.60 -2.56
C LEU A 184 -10.35 -2.20 -2.75
N GLY A 185 -10.61 -1.27 -1.82
CA GLY A 185 -10.04 0.07 -1.84
C GLY A 185 -8.51 0.07 -1.84
N ALA A 186 -7.90 -0.72 -0.97
CA ALA A 186 -6.45 -0.85 -0.90
C ALA A 186 -5.86 -1.46 -2.18
N THR A 187 -6.51 -2.48 -2.73
CA THR A 187 -6.14 -3.13 -4.00
C THR A 187 -6.22 -2.15 -5.17
N LEU A 188 -7.35 -1.47 -5.36
CA LEU A 188 -7.52 -0.48 -6.44
C LEU A 188 -6.54 0.69 -6.31
N HIS A 189 -6.26 1.12 -5.08
CA HIS A 189 -5.25 2.14 -4.82
C HIS A 189 -3.86 1.69 -5.28
N ARG A 190 -3.48 0.45 -4.94
CA ARG A 190 -2.19 -0.11 -5.39
C ARG A 190 -2.15 -0.25 -6.90
N LEU A 191 -3.21 -0.76 -7.53
CA LEU A 191 -3.28 -0.90 -8.98
C LEU A 191 -3.18 0.46 -9.70
N LYS A 192 -3.81 1.50 -9.16
CA LYS A 192 -3.64 2.88 -9.66
C LYS A 192 -2.21 3.38 -9.49
N PHE A 193 -1.61 3.15 -8.33
CA PHE A 193 -0.20 3.50 -8.09
C PHE A 193 0.74 2.82 -9.10
N LEU A 194 0.47 1.57 -9.46
CA LEU A 194 1.25 0.82 -10.45
C LEU A 194 1.02 1.29 -11.91
N GLY A 195 0.03 2.17 -12.17
CA GLY A 195 -0.29 2.62 -13.53
C GLY A 195 -1.17 1.64 -14.31
N LEU A 196 -2.01 0.88 -13.61
CA LEU A 196 -2.94 -0.07 -14.24
C LEU A 196 -4.35 0.51 -14.39
N SER A 197 -4.70 1.57 -13.65
CA SER A 197 -6.07 2.12 -13.60
C SER A 197 -6.67 2.45 -14.97
N LYS A 198 -5.88 3.06 -15.87
CA LYS A 198 -6.31 3.40 -17.23
C LYS A 198 -6.79 2.21 -18.05
N LYS A 199 -6.15 1.06 -17.89
CA LYS A 199 -6.48 -0.16 -18.63
C LYS A 199 -7.67 -0.91 -18.04
N TYR A 200 -7.87 -0.80 -16.72
CA TYR A 200 -8.82 -1.65 -16.02
C TYR A 200 -10.11 -0.97 -15.59
N TRP A 201 -10.18 0.36 -15.48
CA TRP A 201 -11.47 1.01 -15.17
C TRP A 201 -11.61 2.47 -15.61
N GLU A 202 -10.52 3.22 -15.83
CA GLU A 202 -10.63 4.65 -16.22
C GLU A 202 -10.88 4.86 -17.73
N ASP A 203 -10.84 3.79 -18.54
CA ASP A 203 -11.25 3.80 -19.95
C ASP A 203 -12.78 3.72 -20.14
N GLY A 204 -13.54 3.65 -19.04
CA GLY A 204 -15.00 3.50 -19.05
C GLY A 204 -15.47 2.04 -19.14
N SER A 205 -14.55 1.05 -19.15
CA SER A 205 -14.92 -0.36 -19.19
C SER A 205 -15.67 -0.84 -17.93
N ARG A 206 -15.35 -0.26 -16.76
CA ARG A 206 -15.89 -0.65 -15.45
C ARG A 206 -16.36 0.58 -14.67
N PRO A 207 -17.49 1.20 -15.08
CA PRO A 207 -17.95 2.47 -14.52
C PRO A 207 -18.38 2.36 -13.05
N ASN A 208 -18.93 1.23 -12.60
CA ASN A 208 -19.34 1.08 -11.21
C ASN A 208 -18.12 0.93 -10.29
N LEU A 209 -17.09 0.22 -10.74
CA LEU A 209 -15.79 0.11 -10.07
C LEU A 209 -15.11 1.47 -9.96
N GLN A 210 -15.12 2.26 -11.03
CA GLN A 210 -14.61 3.63 -11.00
C GLN A 210 -15.38 4.49 -9.98
N SER A 211 -16.72 4.45 -10.01
CA SER A 211 -17.56 5.18 -9.05
C SER A 211 -17.32 4.76 -7.60
N PHE A 212 -17.17 3.45 -7.36
CA PHE A 212 -16.78 2.89 -6.08
C PHE A 212 -15.45 3.47 -5.60
N PHE A 213 -14.44 3.50 -6.49
CA PHE A 213 -13.11 3.98 -6.16
C PHE A 213 -13.09 5.49 -5.85
N ASP A 214 -13.78 6.30 -6.65
CA ASP A 214 -13.90 7.74 -6.40
C ASP A 214 -14.57 8.03 -5.04
N ARG A 215 -15.48 7.15 -4.62
CA ARG A 215 -16.16 7.27 -3.33
C ARG A 215 -15.28 6.86 -2.16
N ILE A 216 -14.57 5.74 -2.24
CA ILE A 216 -13.70 5.30 -1.15
C ILE A 216 -12.56 6.29 -0.89
N GLN A 217 -12.04 6.92 -1.95
CA GLN A 217 -11.01 7.95 -1.86
C GLN A 217 -11.45 9.19 -1.07
N LYS A 218 -12.76 9.47 -0.96
CA LYS A 218 -13.27 10.61 -0.19
C LYS A 218 -13.35 10.33 1.31
N ARG A 219 -13.36 9.06 1.73
CA ARG A 219 -13.45 8.68 3.15
C ARG A 219 -12.26 9.22 3.92
N PHE A 220 -12.52 9.74 5.12
CA PHE A 220 -11.48 10.35 5.97
C PHE A 220 -10.34 9.37 6.30
N ALA A 221 -10.67 8.15 6.74
CA ALA A 221 -9.67 7.14 7.08
C ALA A 221 -8.77 6.79 5.89
N PHE A 222 -9.36 6.68 4.68
CA PHE A 222 -8.61 6.43 3.46
C PHE A 222 -7.67 7.59 3.13
N ARG A 223 -8.16 8.84 3.14
CA ARG A 223 -7.32 10.02 2.88
C ARG A 223 -6.19 10.18 3.88
N LYS A 224 -6.45 9.87 5.15
CA LYS A 224 -5.44 9.97 6.21
C LYS A 224 -4.26 9.00 6.00
N VAL A 225 -4.51 7.83 5.43
CA VAL A 225 -3.48 6.78 5.27
C VAL A 225 -2.88 6.75 3.86
N LEU A 226 -3.72 6.93 2.83
CA LEU A 226 -3.37 6.74 1.42
C LEU A 226 -3.52 8.01 0.58
N GLY A 227 -4.03 9.11 1.13
CA GLY A 227 -4.26 10.36 0.41
C GLY A 227 -2.98 11.05 -0.08
N ASP A 228 -1.88 10.89 0.65
CA ASP A 228 -0.57 11.37 0.24
C ASP A 228 0.25 10.23 -0.39
N ILE A 229 0.24 10.17 -1.73
CA ILE A 229 1.05 9.24 -2.56
C ILE A 229 2.54 9.25 -2.15
N HIS A 230 3.01 10.37 -1.60
CA HIS A 230 4.34 10.53 -1.02
C HIS A 230 4.68 9.47 0.04
N THR A 231 3.72 8.92 0.78
CA THR A 231 3.95 7.99 1.89
C THR A 231 4.53 6.65 1.43
N THR A 232 4.11 6.15 0.26
CA THR A 232 4.60 4.88 -0.30
C THR A 232 6.02 5.03 -0.87
N LEU A 233 6.30 6.16 -1.54
CA LEU A 233 7.64 6.49 -2.05
C LEU A 233 8.62 6.84 -0.93
N LEU A 234 8.15 7.58 0.07
CA LEU A 234 8.89 7.80 1.31
C LEU A 234 9.22 6.46 1.94
N SER A 235 8.31 5.49 2.09
CA SER A 235 8.66 4.19 2.68
C SER A 235 9.77 3.43 1.94
N ALA A 236 9.90 3.59 0.62
CA ALA A 236 10.96 2.99 -0.19
C ALA A 236 12.30 3.75 -0.09
N VAL A 237 12.27 5.08 0.06
CA VAL A 237 13.45 5.95 0.01
C VAL A 237 13.95 6.39 1.40
N VAL A 238 13.05 6.48 2.38
CA VAL A 238 13.29 6.85 3.79
C VAL A 238 14.29 5.91 4.47
N PRO A 239 14.22 4.57 4.31
CA PRO A 239 15.22 3.69 4.91
C PRO A 239 16.63 4.01 4.43
N ASN A 240 16.79 4.31 3.13
CA ASN A 240 18.08 4.70 2.55
C ASN A 240 18.52 6.09 3.01
N ALA A 241 17.61 7.06 3.10
CA ALA A 241 17.89 8.40 3.62
C ALA A 241 18.32 8.36 5.10
N PHE A 242 17.63 7.59 5.94
CA PHE A 242 18.01 7.39 7.34
C PHE A 242 19.34 6.63 7.48
N ARG A 243 19.59 5.62 6.63
CA ARG A 243 20.85 4.88 6.62
C ARG A 243 22.02 5.75 6.17
N LEU A 244 21.81 6.67 5.21
CA LEU A 244 22.78 7.69 4.79
C LEU A 244 23.08 8.70 5.90
N VAL A 245 22.06 9.19 6.60
CA VAL A 245 22.22 10.11 7.75
C VAL A 245 22.95 9.42 8.91
N LYS A 246 22.74 8.12 9.15
CA LYS A 246 23.48 7.36 10.16
C LYS A 246 24.93 7.05 9.76
N ARG A 247 25.20 6.74 8.48
CA ARG A 247 26.56 6.42 7.99
C ARG A 247 27.42 7.66 7.73
N LYS A 248 26.80 8.80 7.43
CA LYS A 248 27.46 10.10 7.33
C LYS A 248 26.65 11.09 8.18
N PRO A 249 26.94 11.20 9.50
CA PRO A 249 26.32 12.25 10.29
C PRO A 249 26.62 13.57 9.58
N PRO A 250 25.58 14.34 9.21
CA PRO A 250 25.80 15.59 8.52
C PRO A 250 26.70 16.47 9.39
N SER A 251 27.84 16.92 8.87
CA SER A 251 28.62 18.01 9.47
C SER A 251 27.87 19.35 9.30
N PHE A 252 26.62 19.40 9.76
CA PHE A 252 25.67 20.49 9.56
C PHE A 252 25.70 21.51 10.71
N PHE A 253 26.81 21.60 11.45
CA PHE A 253 27.00 22.75 12.34
C PHE A 253 27.28 24.05 11.56
N GLY A 254 27.70 24.00 10.30
CA GLY A 254 27.96 25.19 9.47
C GLY A 254 26.81 25.63 8.55
N ALA A 255 26.11 24.69 7.91
CA ALA A 255 25.15 25.01 6.84
C ALA A 255 23.72 25.33 7.34
N SER A 256 23.30 24.77 8.48
CA SER A 256 21.99 25.07 9.08
C SER A 256 21.91 26.51 9.62
N PHE A 257 23.04 27.08 10.06
CA PHE A 257 23.08 28.46 10.56
C PHE A 257 22.91 29.49 9.43
N LEU A 258 23.49 29.23 8.26
CA LEU A 258 23.41 30.12 7.09
C LEU A 258 22.02 30.11 6.41
N MET A 259 21.34 28.96 6.38
CA MET A 259 19.97 28.90 5.84
C MET A 259 18.92 29.44 6.82
N GLY A 260 19.15 29.27 8.14
CA GLY A 260 18.30 29.86 9.17
C GLY A 260 18.35 31.40 9.20
N SER A 261 19.53 31.99 8.98
CA SER A 261 19.67 33.46 8.94
C SER A 261 19.04 34.08 7.70
N LEU A 262 19.21 33.47 6.52
CA LEU A 262 18.63 33.97 5.26
C LEU A 262 17.10 33.83 5.22
N GLY A 263 16.56 32.70 5.71
CA GLY A 263 15.12 32.50 5.84
C GLY A 263 14.47 33.42 6.87
N GLY A 264 15.15 33.64 8.02
CA GLY A 264 14.68 34.55 9.07
C GLY A 264 14.65 36.02 8.63
N MET A 265 15.67 36.48 7.90
CA MET A 265 15.71 37.84 7.34
C MET A 265 14.63 38.07 6.28
N GLY A 266 14.37 37.09 5.42
CA GLY A 266 13.29 37.18 4.42
C GLY A 266 11.89 37.25 5.04
N TYR A 267 11.65 36.47 6.09
CA TYR A 267 10.38 36.47 6.81
C TYR A 267 10.15 37.77 7.59
N PHE A 268 11.18 38.32 8.24
CA PHE A 268 11.11 39.61 8.92
C PHE A 268 10.90 40.79 7.95
N ALA A 269 11.55 40.79 6.79
CA ALA A 269 11.35 41.81 5.76
C ALA A 269 9.92 41.78 5.18
N TYR A 270 9.39 40.58 4.92
CA TYR A 270 8.00 40.40 4.48
C TYR A 270 6.99 40.88 5.54
N TRP A 271 7.20 40.54 6.81
CA TRP A 271 6.31 40.95 7.90
C TRP A 271 6.37 42.48 8.15
N TYR A 272 7.56 43.09 8.07
CA TYR A 272 7.74 44.53 8.22
C TYR A 272 7.08 45.32 7.08
N LEU A 273 7.21 44.86 5.84
CA LEU A 273 6.54 45.48 4.67
C LEU A 273 5.02 45.33 4.74
N LYS A 274 4.51 44.18 5.20
CA LYS A 274 3.07 43.95 5.37
C LYS A 274 2.42 44.89 6.40
N LYS A 275 3.17 45.32 7.43
CA LYS A 275 2.67 46.20 8.49
C LYS A 275 2.74 47.70 8.15
N LYS A 276 3.43 48.08 7.07
CA LYS A 276 3.59 49.49 6.66
C LYS A 276 2.61 49.93 5.56
N TYR A 277 1.97 48.96 4.89
CA TYR A 277 1.05 49.20 3.76
C TYR A 277 -0.38 48.65 4.00
N ILE A 278 -0.70 48.34 5.26
CA ILE A 278 -2.05 48.12 5.82
C ILE A 278 -2.13 49.00 7.05
#